data_AF-A0A7S3G5I2-F1
#
_entry.id   AF-A0A7S3G5I2-F1
#
_cell.length_a   1.000
_cell.length_b   1.000
_cell.length_c   1.000
_cell.angle_alpha   90.00
_cell.angle_beta   90.00
_cell.angle_gamma   90.00
#
_symmetry.space_group_name_H-M   'P 1'
#
loop_
_entity.id
_entity.type
_entity.pdbx_description
1 polymer ?
#
loop_
_entity_poly.entity_id
_entity_poly.type
_entity_poly.pdbx_seq_one_letter_code
_entity_poly.pdbx_strand_id
1 'polypeptide(L)'
;MNAIEARAAAKIALLFCHWGIEQTDIGICCPFRGQTRAISEHLKRIQGNAYIDISTVDRYQGKDKEIIILSMTEHQSGSDGHRGANGLLTDWRRINVALTRG
;
A
#
# COMPACT_ATOMS: atom_id res chain seq x y z
N MET A 1 3.73 8.23 10.47
CA MET A 1 4.41 7.57 9.32
C MET A 1 5.36 6.53 9.88
N ASN A 2 5.36 5.31 9.37
CA ASN A 2 6.28 4.26 9.77
C ASN A 2 7.27 3.97 8.63
N ALA A 3 8.50 4.43 8.81
CA ALA A 3 9.55 4.32 7.80
C ALA A 3 9.99 2.86 7.53
N ILE A 4 9.94 2.00 8.55
CA ILE A 4 10.28 0.58 8.41
C ILE A 4 9.26 -0.10 7.50
N GLU A 5 7.98 0.14 7.76
CA GLU A 5 6.89 -0.41 6.97
C GLU A 5 6.88 0.14 5.54
N ALA A 6 7.16 1.45 5.37
CA ALA A 6 7.26 2.05 4.05
C ALA A 6 8.38 1.41 3.21
N ARG A 7 9.53 1.12 3.85
CA ARG A 7 10.65 0.42 3.21
C ARG A 7 10.30 -1.02 2.88
N ALA A 8 9.57 -1.71 3.75
CA ALA A 8 9.12 -3.09 3.52
C ALA A 8 8.16 -3.15 2.33
N ALA A 9 7.14 -2.30 2.29
CA ALA A 9 6.17 -2.23 1.20
C ALA A 9 6.85 -1.97 -0.16
N ALA A 10 7.79 -1.02 -0.20
CA ALA A 10 8.58 -0.74 -1.40
C ALA A 10 9.39 -1.97 -1.86
N LYS A 11 10.09 -2.64 -0.94
CA LYS A 11 10.89 -3.83 -1.26
C LYS A 11 10.04 -5.01 -1.73
N ILE A 12 8.89 -5.25 -1.10
CA ILE A 12 7.98 -6.32 -1.48
C ILE A 12 7.44 -6.07 -2.89
N ALA A 13 7.06 -4.84 -3.22
CA ALA A 13 6.62 -4.48 -4.56
C ALA A 13 7.70 -4.74 -5.62
N LEU A 14 8.95 -4.38 -5.30
CA LEU A 14 10.09 -4.67 -6.18
C LEU A 14 10.43 -6.16 -6.28
N LEU A 15 10.17 -6.94 -5.24
CA LEU A 15 10.35 -8.39 -5.26
C LEU A 15 9.38 -9.05 -6.24
N PHE A 16 8.12 -8.62 -6.27
CA PHE A 16 7.17 -9.09 -7.27
C PHE A 16 7.57 -8.70 -8.68
N CYS A 17 8.12 -7.49 -8.88
CA CYS A 17 8.71 -7.11 -10.17
C CYS A 17 9.85 -8.05 -10.58
N HIS A 18 10.70 -8.44 -9.62
CA HIS A 18 11.79 -9.39 -9.87
C HIS A 18 11.28 -10.79 -10.24
N TRP A 19 10.09 -11.17 -9.78
CA TRP A 19 9.42 -12.42 -10.16
C TRP A 19 8.62 -12.34 -11.46
N GLY A 20 8.67 -11.21 -12.17
CA GLY A 20 8.11 -11.05 -13.51
C GLY A 20 6.77 -10.32 -13.59
N ILE A 21 6.27 -9.78 -12.47
CA ILE A 21 5.03 -8.97 -12.46
C ILE A 21 5.34 -7.56 -12.97
N GLU A 22 4.52 -7.01 -13.86
CA GLU A 22 4.72 -5.65 -14.33
C GLU A 22 4.43 -4.64 -13.21
N GLN A 23 5.21 -3.56 -13.16
CA GLN A 23 5.02 -2.50 -12.16
C GLN A 23 3.62 -1.89 -12.22
N THR A 24 3.02 -1.84 -13.42
CA THR A 24 1.67 -1.36 -13.68
C THR A 24 0.60 -2.25 -13.07
N ASP A 25 0.89 -3.52 -12.79
CA ASP A 25 -0.05 -4.47 -12.18
C ASP A 25 0.09 -4.56 -10.66
N ILE A 26 1.00 -3.78 -10.09
CA ILE A 26 1.20 -3.67 -8.65
C ILE A 26 0.62 -2.35 -8.14
N GLY A 27 -0.24 -2.45 -7.13
CA GLY A 27 -0.75 -1.32 -6.38
C GLY A 27 -0.32 -1.37 -4.91
N ILE A 28 0.09 -0.25 -4.35
CA ILE A 28 0.31 -0.07 -2.92
C ILE A 28 -0.74 0.89 -2.38
N CYS A 29 -1.48 0.47 -1.35
CA CYS A 29 -2.51 1.29 -0.73
C CYS A 29 -2.29 1.46 0.78
N CYS A 30 -2.53 2.69 1.28
CA CYS A 30 -2.33 3.04 2.69
C CYS A 30 -3.41 4.04 3.15
N PRO A 31 -3.89 3.97 4.41
CA PRO A 31 -4.87 4.94 4.91
C PRO A 31 -4.30 6.36 5.05
N PHE A 32 -2.99 6.49 5.26
CA PHE A 32 -2.34 7.77 5.59
C PHE A 32 -1.54 8.33 4.42
N ARG A 33 -1.85 9.57 4.00
CA ARG A 33 -1.10 10.28 2.94
C ARG A 33 0.40 10.46 3.24
N GLY A 34 0.76 10.60 4.52
CA GLY A 34 2.17 10.64 4.92
C GLY A 34 2.90 9.33 4.60
N GLN A 35 2.20 8.19 4.72
CA GLN A 35 2.75 6.87 4.42
C GLN A 35 2.88 6.65 2.90
N THR A 36 1.88 7.05 2.11
CA THR A 36 1.95 6.96 0.64
C THR A 36 3.13 7.77 0.09
N ARG A 37 3.38 8.96 0.64
CA ARG A 37 4.54 9.77 0.29
C ARG A 37 5.85 9.08 0.66
N ALA A 38 5.95 8.53 1.87
CA ALA A 38 7.14 7.81 2.32
C ALA A 38 7.49 6.63 1.40
N ILE A 39 6.49 5.84 1.03
CA ILE A 39 6.65 4.69 0.13
C ILE A 39 7.11 5.16 -1.25
N SER A 40 6.48 6.21 -1.80
CA SER A 40 6.86 6.78 -3.10
C SER A 40 8.31 7.29 -3.10
N GLU A 41 8.73 8.00 -2.06
CA GLU A 41 10.11 8.45 -1.92
C GLU A 41 11.09 7.28 -1.79
N HIS A 42 10.73 6.23 -1.05
CA HIS A 42 11.57 5.03 -0.93
C HIS A 42 11.70 4.27 -2.26
N LEU A 43 10.60 4.06 -2.98
CA LEU A 43 10.62 3.45 -4.31
C LEU A 43 11.48 4.27 -5.28
N LYS A 44 11.34 5.60 -5.26
CA LYS A 44 12.14 6.49 -6.10
C LYS A 44 13.63 6.39 -5.83
N ARG A 45 14.04 6.25 -4.56
CA ARG A 45 15.46 6.07 -4.20
C ARG A 45 16.04 4.74 -4.67
N ILE A 46 15.23 3.68 -4.74
CA ILE A 46 15.71 2.33 -5.07
C ILE A 46 15.71 2.10 -6.60
N GLN A 47 14.64 2.52 -7.28
CA GLN A 47 14.36 2.14 -8.66
C GLN A 47 14.23 3.33 -9.62
N GLY A 48 14.33 4.58 -9.13
CA GLY A 48 14.14 5.78 -9.94
C GLY A 48 12.67 6.03 -10.26
N ASN A 49 12.31 6.17 -11.53
CA ASN A 49 10.90 6.31 -11.91
C ASN A 49 10.21 4.93 -11.82
N ALA A 50 9.49 4.69 -10.73
CA ALA A 50 8.65 3.51 -10.57
C ALA A 50 7.23 3.80 -11.11
N TYR A 51 6.67 2.83 -11.84
CA TYR A 51 5.30 2.89 -12.39
C TYR A 51 4.26 2.23 -11.46
N ILE A 52 4.69 1.83 -10.27
CA ILE A 52 3.85 1.22 -9.23
C ILE A 52 2.83 2.27 -8.76
N ASP A 53 1.56 1.92 -8.78
CA ASP A 53 0.49 2.82 -8.34
C ASP A 53 0.49 2.92 -6.81
N ILE A 54 0.55 4.12 -6.26
CA ILE A 54 0.59 4.35 -4.81
C ILE A 54 -0.54 5.32 -4.47
N SER A 55 -1.47 4.88 -3.64
CA SER A 55 -2.65 5.68 -3.32
C SER A 55 -3.23 5.38 -1.96
N THR A 56 -4.21 6.20 -1.56
CA THR A 56 -5.02 5.86 -0.40
C THR A 56 -6.05 4.81 -0.76
N VAL A 57 -6.47 4.01 0.22
CA VAL A 57 -7.46 2.94 0.00
C VAL A 57 -8.75 3.48 -0.64
N ASP A 58 -9.17 4.70 -0.25
CA ASP A 58 -10.34 5.37 -0.82
C ASP A 58 -10.23 5.62 -2.33
N ARG A 59 -9.01 5.82 -2.85
CA ARG A 59 -8.76 6.11 -4.28
C ARG A 59 -8.54 4.84 -5.11
N TYR A 60 -8.50 3.68 -4.48
CA TYR A 60 -8.28 2.39 -5.15
C TYR A 60 -9.57 1.65 -5.52
N GLN A 61 -10.75 2.18 -5.18
CA GLN A 61 -12.01 1.56 -5.58
C GLN A 61 -12.15 1.53 -7.11
N GLY A 62 -12.26 0.33 -7.68
CA GLY A 62 -12.50 0.11 -9.11
C GLY A 62 -11.25 0.05 -9.99
N LYS A 63 -10.05 -0.03 -9.41
CA LYS A 63 -8.83 -0.35 -10.15
C LYS A 63 -8.48 -1.81 -9.97
N ASP A 64 -8.45 -2.56 -11.07
CA ASP A 64 -7.91 -3.92 -11.08
C ASP A 64 -6.38 -3.87 -11.14
N LYS A 65 -5.76 -4.64 -10.26
CA LYS A 65 -4.32 -4.88 -10.15
C LYS A 65 -4.14 -6.35 -9.83
N GLU A 66 -3.12 -6.99 -10.39
CA GLU A 66 -2.79 -8.38 -10.03
C GLU A 66 -2.31 -8.49 -8.59
N ILE A 67 -1.62 -7.45 -8.08
CA ILE A 67 -1.08 -7.43 -6.72
C ILE A 67 -1.46 -6.13 -6.02
N ILE A 68 -2.10 -6.25 -4.86
CA ILE A 68 -2.36 -5.13 -3.94
C ILE A 68 -1.60 -5.33 -2.63
N ILE A 69 -0.75 -4.37 -2.29
CA ILE A 69 0.00 -4.31 -1.02
C ILE A 69 -0.68 -3.28 -0.12
N LEU A 70 -1.19 -3.73 1.03
CA LEU A 70 -1.77 -2.88 2.07
C LEU A 70 -0.70 -2.55 3.13
N SER A 71 -0.38 -1.26 3.29
CA SER A 71 0.46 -0.78 4.41
C SER A 71 -0.42 -0.06 5.44
N MET A 72 -0.63 -0.72 6.58
CA MET A 72 -1.48 -0.29 7.69
C MET A 72 -0.64 0.21 8.88
N THR A 73 0.18 1.24 8.66
CA THR A 73 0.92 1.87 9.75
C THR A 73 -0.05 2.43 10.79
N GLU A 74 0.12 2.06 12.06
CA GLU A 74 -0.50 2.80 13.15
C GLU A 74 0.21 4.15 13.33
N HIS A 75 -0.56 5.22 13.56
CA HIS A 75 0.01 6.53 13.86
C HIS A 75 0.33 6.57 15.36
N GLN A 76 1.61 6.51 15.74
CA GLN A 76 2.05 6.85 17.10
C GLN A 76 2.13 8.38 17.23
N SER A 77 1.01 9.07 17.23
CA SER A 77 0.96 10.48 17.64
C SER A 77 -0.38 10.77 18.28
N GLY A 78 -0.33 10.98 19.59
CA GLY A 78 -1.45 11.49 20.37
C GLY A 78 -2.24 10.39 21.06
N SER A 79 -2.41 10.57 22.36
CA SER A 79 -3.30 9.87 23.27
C SER A 79 -4.78 10.02 22.89
N ASP A 80 -5.18 9.52 21.72
CA ASP A 80 -6.58 9.30 21.33
C ASP A 80 -6.63 8.01 20.51
N GLY A 81 -6.63 6.89 21.24
CA GLY A 81 -6.80 5.57 20.65
C GLY A 81 -8.11 5.46 19.87
N HIS A 82 -8.11 4.59 18.87
CA HIS A 82 -9.29 3.95 18.26
C HIS A 82 -10.02 4.65 17.10
N ARG A 83 -9.36 5.35 16.16
CA ARG A 83 -10.06 5.80 14.93
C ARG A 83 -9.44 5.50 13.57
N GLY A 84 -8.21 4.96 13.48
CA GLY A 84 -7.55 4.75 12.18
C GLY A 84 -7.75 3.38 11.52
N ALA A 85 -7.68 2.29 12.30
CA ALA A 85 -7.63 0.92 11.76
C ALA A 85 -8.98 0.20 11.77
N ASN A 86 -9.89 0.52 12.70
CA ASN A 86 -11.10 -0.27 12.93
C ASN A 86 -12.12 -0.23 11.77
N GLY A 87 -12.17 0.87 11.00
CA GLY A 87 -13.06 0.98 9.83
C GLY A 87 -12.55 0.29 8.56
N LEU A 88 -11.23 0.05 8.46
CA LEU A 88 -10.60 -0.66 7.35
C LEU A 88 -10.55 -2.18 7.60
N LEU A 89 -10.30 -2.58 8.85
CA LEU A 89 -10.32 -3.99 9.28
C LEU A 89 -11.74 -4.60 9.24
N THR A 90 -12.79 -3.80 9.43
CA THR A 90 -14.19 -4.25 9.28
C THR A 90 -14.56 -4.53 7.82
N ASP A 91 -13.77 -4.07 6.85
CA ASP A 91 -14.03 -4.27 5.43
C ASP A 91 -13.10 -5.34 4.82
N TRP A 92 -12.86 -6.41 5.58
CA TRP A 92 -12.28 -7.67 5.07
C TRP A 92 -13.00 -8.19 3.82
N ARG A 93 -14.28 -7.85 3.65
CA ARG A 93 -15.05 -8.12 2.42
C ARG A 93 -14.44 -7.47 1.17
N ARG A 94 -13.91 -6.24 1.26
CA ARG A 94 -13.23 -5.59 0.13
C ARG A 94 -11.85 -6.20 -0.16
N ILE A 95 -11.17 -6.71 0.87
CA ILE A 95 -9.90 -7.43 0.73
C ILE A 95 -10.12 -8.79 0.03
N ASN A 96 -11.17 -9.53 0.40
CA ASN A 96 -11.53 -10.78 -0.28
C ASN A 96 -11.83 -10.57 -1.77
N VAL A 97 -12.51 -9.48 -2.14
CA VAL A 97 -12.78 -9.17 -3.56
C VAL A 97 -11.50 -8.91 -4.35
N ALA A 98 -10.49 -8.28 -3.74
CA ALA A 98 -9.18 -8.08 -4.35
C ALA A 98 -8.32 -9.36 -4.41
N LEU A 99 -8.56 -10.34 -3.53
CA LEU A 99 -7.80 -11.60 -3.46
C LEU A 99 -8.42 -12.76 -4.27
N THR A 100 -9.72 -12.74 -4.56
CA THR A 100 -10.42 -13.88 -5.20
C THR A 100 -10.89 -13.63 -6.62
N ARG A 101 -10.37 -12.61 -7.31
CA ARG A 101 -10.59 -12.40 -8.75
C ARG A 101 -9.28 -12.57 -9.51
N GLY A 102 -8.74 -13.79 -9.45
CA GLY A 102 -7.88 -14.34 -10.49
C GLY A 102 -8.72 -15.13 -11.49
#